data_AF-A0A183EXM5-F1
#
_entry.id   AF-A0A183EXM5-F1
#
_cell.length_a   1.000
_cell.length_b   1.000
_cell.length_c   1.000
_cell.angle_alpha   90.00
_cell.angle_beta   90.00
_cell.angle_gamma   90.00
#
_symmetry.space_group_name_H-M   'P 1'
#
loop_
_entity.id
_entity.type
_entity.pdbx_description
1 polymer ?
#
loop_
_entity_poly.entity_id
_entity_poly.type
_entity_poly.pdbx_seq_one_letter_code
_entity_poly.pdbx_strand_id
1 'polypeptide(L)'
;MESVLYLLERIADHMSENDASAISQILEHCSVLLSWKFVASQNGAKQLGKSLMDLLYSLQHLISTGKTADDQETLCMGLALMFMDVTGCTSNALKVLETYAGNRSSPLPVLDRVMQKCYNYFVNSGNPRNLRIHALRCVGQSLAVQDTDYMLKSLDQILIPRLRALQMIVEGRMATSSQSTQSLEEECVFELAVLSALIATQKPRSEASKDDIEFVESSQSDEKSPKTNVVYTILCQCLPLLLNLLRNFSSSEILVEKTCDVLRSGLIAAVQDESTQTLADSYCDILDFIILRHPSAACVLAKAMIFVM
;
A
#
# COMPACT_ATOMS: atom_id res chain seq x y z
N MET A 1 25.22 1.74 20.64
CA MET A 1 24.67 1.88 19.27
C MET A 1 23.23 2.35 19.32
N GLU A 2 22.31 1.61 19.94
CA GLU A 2 20.90 2.03 20.08
C GLU A 2 20.74 3.45 20.62
N SER A 3 21.41 3.80 21.72
CA SER A 3 21.28 5.14 22.31
C SER A 3 21.84 6.26 21.42
N VAL A 4 22.80 5.94 20.54
CA VAL A 4 23.30 6.88 19.54
C VAL A 4 22.24 7.08 18.46
N LEU A 5 21.62 6.01 17.95
CA LEU A 5 20.53 6.10 16.98
C LEU A 5 19.33 6.85 17.55
N TYR A 6 19.00 6.64 18.82
CA TYR A 6 17.94 7.39 19.50
C TYR A 6 18.27 8.89 19.58
N LEU A 7 19.50 9.26 19.94
CA LEU A 7 19.90 10.68 19.96
C LEU A 7 19.90 11.29 18.55
N LEU A 8 20.30 10.53 17.53
CA LEU A 8 20.22 10.94 16.13
C LEU A 8 18.76 11.15 15.68
N GLU A 9 17.84 10.27 16.10
CA GLU A 9 16.40 10.40 15.82
C GLU A 9 15.87 11.72 16.38
N ARG A 10 16.29 12.10 17.60
CA ARG A 10 15.86 13.36 18.24
C ARG A 10 16.31 14.62 17.53
N ILE A 11 17.40 14.57 16.78
CA ILE A 11 17.94 15.72 16.06
C ILE A 11 17.64 15.68 14.56
N ALA A 12 17.06 14.58 14.04
CA ALA A 12 16.76 14.41 12.62
C ALA A 12 15.87 15.52 12.07
N ASP A 13 14.90 15.99 12.86
CA ASP A 13 14.00 17.11 12.50
C ASP A 13 14.72 18.46 12.38
N HIS A 14 15.96 18.57 12.88
CA HIS A 14 16.79 19.77 12.78
C HIS A 14 17.86 19.66 11.68
N MET A 15 17.97 18.51 11.02
CA MET A 15 18.89 18.32 9.90
C MET A 15 18.32 18.89 8.61
N SER A 16 19.19 19.25 7.69
CA SER A 16 18.84 19.83 6.39
C SER A 16 19.65 19.21 5.26
N GLU A 17 19.40 19.63 4.02
CA GLU A 17 20.18 19.21 2.84
C GLU A 17 21.69 19.48 2.98
N ASN A 18 22.08 20.50 3.78
CA ASN A 18 23.49 20.79 4.06
C ASN A 18 24.18 19.68 4.86
N ASP A 19 23.41 18.84 5.56
CA ASP A 19 23.91 17.74 6.39
C ASP A 19 23.99 16.41 5.62
N ALA A 20 23.80 16.42 4.30
CA ALA A 20 23.77 15.22 3.47
C ALA A 20 25.00 14.32 3.63
N SER A 21 26.19 14.90 3.82
CA SER A 21 27.42 14.13 4.08
C SER A 21 27.37 13.40 5.43
N ALA A 22 26.82 14.04 6.48
CA ALA A 22 26.67 13.43 7.79
C ALA A 22 25.62 12.31 7.77
N ILE A 23 24.49 12.53 7.08
CA ILE A 23 23.46 11.52 6.86
C ILE A 23 24.05 10.30 6.13
N SER A 24 24.83 10.54 5.07
CA SER A 24 25.51 9.47 4.33
C SER A 24 26.42 8.64 5.23
N GLN A 25 27.21 9.29 6.09
CA GLN A 25 28.06 8.61 7.06
C GLN A 25 27.24 7.82 8.07
N ILE A 26 26.15 8.38 8.62
CA ILE A 26 25.26 7.66 9.55
C ILE A 26 24.74 6.38 8.91
N LEU A 27 24.28 6.45 7.66
CA LEU A 27 23.78 5.31 6.91
C LEU A 27 24.89 4.28 6.65
N GLU A 28 26.08 4.71 6.24
CA GLU A 28 27.23 3.83 6.05
C GLU A 28 27.57 3.05 7.33
N HIS A 29 27.58 3.71 8.49
CA HIS A 29 27.78 3.04 9.78
C HIS A 29 26.64 2.06 10.12
N CYS A 30 25.40 2.41 9.77
CA CYS A 30 24.26 1.52 9.95
C CYS A 30 24.33 0.29 9.02
N SER A 31 24.99 0.39 7.87
CA SER A 31 25.13 -0.72 6.91
C SER A 31 25.82 -1.96 7.52
N VAL A 32 26.67 -1.77 8.53
CA VAL A 32 27.31 -2.86 9.27
C VAL A 32 26.28 -3.82 9.87
N LEU A 33 25.09 -3.33 10.24
CA LEU A 33 23.99 -4.16 10.75
C LEU A 33 23.52 -5.20 9.74
N LEU A 34 23.69 -4.97 8.43
CA LEU A 34 23.33 -5.95 7.40
C LEU A 34 24.11 -7.26 7.51
N SER A 35 25.29 -7.23 8.14
CA SER A 35 26.09 -8.42 8.41
C SER A 35 25.66 -9.16 9.68
N TRP A 36 24.80 -8.56 10.51
CA TRP A 36 24.43 -9.13 11.79
C TRP A 36 23.34 -10.19 11.63
N LYS A 37 23.41 -11.23 12.46
CA LYS A 37 22.37 -12.26 12.57
C LYS A 37 21.59 -12.03 13.85
N PHE A 38 20.42 -11.39 13.72
CA PHE A 38 19.51 -11.21 14.85
C PHE A 38 18.72 -12.48 15.12
N VAL A 39 18.62 -12.87 16.39
CA VAL A 39 17.66 -13.88 16.84
C VAL A 39 16.37 -13.14 17.22
N ALA A 40 15.23 -13.56 16.65
CA ALA A 40 13.95 -12.84 16.69
C ALA A 40 13.40 -12.50 18.10
N SER A 41 13.92 -13.15 19.16
CA SER A 41 13.52 -12.98 20.56
C SER A 41 14.46 -12.10 21.39
N GLN A 42 15.53 -11.55 20.82
CA GLN A 42 16.45 -10.70 21.57
C GLN A 42 15.87 -9.30 21.80
N ASN A 43 15.58 -8.96 23.07
CA ASN A 43 15.09 -7.62 23.46
C ASN A 43 16.00 -6.48 22.97
N GLY A 44 17.32 -6.70 22.93
CA GLY A 44 18.27 -5.72 22.39
C GLY A 44 18.07 -5.45 20.90
N ALA A 45 17.74 -6.48 20.10
CA ALA A 45 17.46 -6.33 18.68
C ALA A 45 16.16 -5.54 18.43
N LYS A 46 15.14 -5.77 19.26
CA LYS A 46 13.87 -5.02 19.19
C LYS A 46 14.09 -3.52 19.41
N GLN A 47 14.76 -3.14 20.49
CA GLN A 47 14.95 -1.72 20.82
C GLN A 47 15.87 -1.03 19.79
N LEU A 48 16.95 -1.70 19.39
CA LEU A 48 17.83 -1.22 18.32
C LEU A 48 17.07 -1.01 17.01
N GLY A 49 16.27 -2.01 16.60
CA GLY A 49 15.47 -1.96 15.39
C GLY A 49 14.47 -0.82 15.43
N LYS A 50 13.79 -0.60 16.57
CA LYS A 50 12.84 0.50 16.73
C LYS A 50 13.52 1.86 16.53
N SER A 51 14.59 2.12 17.29
CA SER A 51 15.32 3.39 17.20
C SER A 51 15.91 3.62 15.80
N LEU A 52 16.36 2.55 15.13
CA LEU A 52 16.82 2.64 13.73
C LEU A 52 15.67 2.97 12.78
N MET A 53 14.56 2.25 12.82
CA MET A 53 13.42 2.48 11.92
C MET A 53 12.83 3.88 12.12
N ASP A 54 12.75 4.36 13.36
CA ASP A 54 12.26 5.70 13.67
C ASP A 54 13.22 6.78 13.14
N LEU A 55 14.54 6.57 13.22
CA LEU A 55 15.55 7.43 12.60
C LEU A 55 15.41 7.46 11.06
N LEU A 56 15.35 6.28 10.41
CA LEU A 56 15.22 6.18 8.96
C LEU A 56 13.95 6.88 8.47
N TYR A 57 12.83 6.69 9.18
CA TYR A 57 11.57 7.37 8.87
C TYR A 57 11.70 8.89 8.99
N SER A 58 12.35 9.40 10.05
CA SER A 58 12.52 10.85 10.26
C SER A 58 13.40 11.49 9.17
N LEU A 59 14.45 10.78 8.74
CA LEU A 59 15.38 11.24 7.70
C LEU A 59 14.89 10.99 6.27
N GLN A 60 13.72 10.38 6.06
CA GLN A 60 13.25 9.93 4.74
C GLN A 60 13.33 11.03 3.66
N HIS A 61 12.91 12.24 4.00
CA HIS A 61 12.82 13.35 3.04
C HIS A 61 14.20 13.85 2.61
N LEU A 62 15.21 13.76 3.48
CA LEU A 62 16.59 14.11 3.16
C LEU A 62 17.28 12.97 2.41
N ILE A 63 16.99 11.71 2.76
CA ILE A 63 17.57 10.53 2.12
C ILE A 63 17.08 10.38 0.67
N SER A 64 15.82 10.71 0.40
CA SER A 64 15.25 10.67 -0.94
C SER A 64 15.69 11.83 -1.85
N THR A 65 16.59 12.71 -1.39
CA THR A 65 17.08 13.86 -2.17
C THR A 65 18.53 13.68 -2.63
N GLY A 66 18.81 14.07 -3.87
CA GLY A 66 20.16 14.12 -4.41
C GLY A 66 20.59 12.86 -5.19
N LYS A 67 21.86 12.85 -5.62
CA LYS A 67 22.38 11.89 -6.60
C LYS A 67 22.58 10.47 -6.06
N THR A 68 22.69 10.30 -4.75
CA THR A 68 22.93 9.01 -4.08
C THR A 68 21.67 8.43 -3.44
N ALA A 69 20.51 9.03 -3.70
CA ALA A 69 19.24 8.64 -3.09
C ALA A 69 18.92 7.16 -3.33
N ASP A 70 19.10 6.66 -4.56
CA ASP A 70 18.82 5.27 -4.91
C ASP A 70 19.64 4.26 -4.08
N ASP A 71 20.93 4.53 -3.86
CA ASP A 71 21.81 3.67 -3.05
C ASP A 71 21.43 3.72 -1.56
N GLN A 72 21.13 4.92 -1.06
CA GLN A 72 20.75 5.13 0.33
C GLN A 72 19.38 4.55 0.66
N GLU A 73 18.40 4.73 -0.22
CA GLU A 73 17.08 4.11 -0.11
C GLU A 73 17.18 2.58 -0.19
N THR A 74 18.02 2.07 -1.09
CA THR A 74 18.31 0.63 -1.19
C THR A 74 18.84 0.08 0.14
N LEU A 75 19.76 0.80 0.76
CA LEU A 75 20.30 0.44 2.07
C LEU A 75 19.22 0.50 3.17
N CYS A 76 18.42 1.56 3.21
CA CYS A 76 17.35 1.75 4.21
C CYS A 76 16.29 0.64 4.11
N MET A 77 15.83 0.32 2.89
CA MET A 77 14.91 -0.79 2.66
C MET A 77 15.54 -2.13 3.02
N GLY A 78 16.83 -2.34 2.72
CA GLY A 78 17.58 -3.53 3.14
C GLY A 78 17.61 -3.72 4.66
N LEU A 79 17.87 -2.64 5.40
CA LEU A 79 17.84 -2.63 6.87
C LEU A 79 16.43 -2.91 7.40
N ALA A 80 15.41 -2.26 6.83
CA ALA A 80 14.02 -2.50 7.25
C ALA A 80 13.58 -3.95 7.00
N LEU A 81 13.96 -4.54 5.86
CA LEU A 81 13.70 -5.95 5.59
C LEU A 81 14.32 -6.86 6.64
N MET A 82 15.53 -6.57 7.12
CA MET A 82 16.17 -7.36 8.17
C MET A 82 15.37 -7.34 9.49
N PHE A 83 14.83 -6.19 9.87
CA PHE A 83 14.09 -6.04 11.13
C PHE A 83 12.61 -6.46 11.05
N MET A 84 12.10 -6.76 9.86
CA MET A 84 10.70 -7.17 9.67
C MET A 84 10.34 -8.44 10.47
N ASP A 85 11.27 -9.38 10.60
CA ASP A 85 11.05 -10.65 11.32
C ASP A 85 11.38 -10.55 12.83
N VAL A 86 11.85 -9.39 13.30
CA VAL A 86 12.16 -9.16 14.72
C VAL A 86 10.87 -8.82 15.47
N THR A 87 10.55 -9.61 16.49
CA THR A 87 9.30 -9.47 17.23
C THR A 87 9.19 -8.09 17.88
N GLY A 88 8.09 -7.39 17.61
CA GLY A 88 7.83 -6.05 18.13
C GLY A 88 8.52 -4.91 17.37
N CYS A 89 9.21 -5.20 16.27
CA CYS A 89 9.77 -4.19 15.35
C CYS A 89 9.10 -4.19 13.96
N THR A 90 8.36 -5.26 13.62
CA THR A 90 7.72 -5.44 12.31
C THR A 90 6.90 -4.24 11.85
N SER A 91 6.12 -3.62 12.74
CA SER A 91 5.29 -2.47 12.37
C SER A 91 6.13 -1.26 11.93
N ASN A 92 7.25 -0.98 12.62
CA ASN A 92 8.14 0.12 12.27
C ASN A 92 8.88 -0.18 10.96
N ALA A 93 9.33 -1.43 10.79
CA ALA A 93 9.95 -1.88 9.55
C ALA A 93 9.02 -1.72 8.34
N LEU A 94 7.77 -2.17 8.45
CA LEU A 94 6.77 -2.01 7.39
C LEU A 94 6.48 -0.53 7.10
N LYS A 95 6.43 0.32 8.13
CA LYS A 95 6.22 1.77 7.95
C LYS A 95 7.35 2.41 7.12
N VAL A 96 8.59 2.03 7.40
CA VAL A 96 9.76 2.47 6.63
C VAL A 96 9.68 1.96 5.19
N LEU A 97 9.41 0.67 4.99
CA LEU A 97 9.26 0.08 3.65
C LEU A 97 8.14 0.74 2.83
N GLU A 98 6.96 0.94 3.43
CA GLU A 98 5.81 1.58 2.79
C GLU A 98 6.18 2.99 2.33
N THR A 99 6.93 3.73 3.15
CA THR A 99 7.27 5.12 2.83
C THR A 99 8.30 5.22 1.73
N TYR A 100 9.42 4.49 1.83
CA TYR A 100 10.43 4.50 0.77
C TYR A 100 9.90 3.94 -0.54
N ALA A 101 9.16 2.81 -0.54
CA ALA A 101 8.57 2.28 -1.77
C ALA A 101 7.50 3.22 -2.36
N GLY A 102 6.75 3.92 -1.50
CA GLY A 102 5.68 4.83 -1.91
C GLY A 102 6.16 6.13 -2.55
N ASN A 103 7.33 6.63 -2.15
CA ASN A 103 7.86 7.91 -2.64
C ASN A 103 8.59 7.82 -4.00
N ARG A 104 8.86 6.61 -4.49
CA ARG A 104 9.65 6.43 -5.71
C ARG A 104 8.89 6.79 -6.99
N SER A 105 9.61 7.03 -8.07
CA SER A 105 9.04 7.13 -9.43
C SER A 105 9.62 6.08 -10.38
N SER A 106 10.66 5.36 -9.94
CA SER A 106 11.38 4.37 -10.73
C SER A 106 11.65 3.08 -9.93
N PRO A 107 11.78 1.93 -10.59
CA PRO A 107 12.07 0.66 -9.93
C PRO A 107 13.50 0.59 -9.39
N LEU A 108 13.68 -0.17 -8.30
CA LEU A 108 15.00 -0.59 -7.79
C LEU A 108 15.05 -2.10 -7.59
N PRO A 109 16.24 -2.72 -7.71
CA PRO A 109 16.40 -4.16 -7.46
C PRO A 109 15.96 -4.61 -6.05
N VAL A 110 16.05 -3.72 -5.05
CA VAL A 110 15.60 -4.04 -3.68
C VAL A 110 14.07 -4.20 -3.61
N LEU A 111 13.30 -3.56 -4.48
CA LEU A 111 11.84 -3.62 -4.46
C LEU A 111 11.34 -5.04 -4.74
N ASP A 112 12.01 -5.82 -5.57
CA ASP A 112 11.65 -7.24 -5.78
C ASP A 112 11.78 -8.04 -4.49
N ARG A 113 12.82 -7.76 -3.69
CA ARG A 113 13.00 -8.36 -2.38
C ARG A 113 11.94 -7.89 -1.39
N VAL A 114 11.55 -6.61 -1.45
CA VAL A 114 10.46 -6.04 -0.64
C VAL A 114 9.14 -6.73 -0.98
N MET A 115 8.79 -6.81 -2.27
CA MET A 115 7.59 -7.49 -2.76
C MET A 115 7.55 -8.94 -2.28
N GLN A 116 8.62 -9.71 -2.51
CA GLN A 116 8.67 -11.11 -2.13
C GLN A 116 8.51 -11.30 -0.62
N LYS A 117 9.26 -10.55 0.20
CA LYS A 117 9.25 -10.71 1.65
C LYS A 117 7.90 -10.27 2.25
N CYS A 118 7.36 -9.14 1.79
CA CYS A 118 6.08 -8.63 2.27
C CYS A 118 4.90 -9.50 1.82
N TYR A 119 4.95 -10.05 0.60
CA TYR A 119 3.93 -11.00 0.13
C TYR A 119 3.95 -12.29 0.96
N ASN A 120 5.13 -12.85 1.25
CA ASN A 120 5.25 -14.00 2.14
C ASN A 120 4.70 -13.71 3.55
N TYR A 121 4.96 -12.52 4.09
CA TYR A 121 4.39 -12.08 5.35
C TYR A 121 2.86 -11.97 5.29
N PHE A 122 2.31 -11.44 4.19
CA PHE A 122 0.87 -11.31 3.95
C PHE A 122 0.18 -12.67 3.80
N VAL A 123 0.76 -13.65 3.13
CA VAL A 123 0.12 -14.96 2.91
C VAL A 123 0.09 -15.81 4.19
N ASN A 124 1.02 -15.61 5.12
CA ASN A 124 1.07 -16.35 6.38
C ASN A 124 -0.10 -15.97 7.30
N SER A 125 -1.06 -16.88 7.48
CA SER A 125 -2.24 -16.69 8.33
C SER A 125 -1.93 -16.60 9.82
N GLY A 126 -0.73 -17.02 10.25
CA GLY A 126 -0.26 -16.85 11.64
C GLY A 126 0.12 -15.40 11.99
N ASN A 127 0.29 -14.54 10.99
CA ASN A 127 0.61 -13.13 11.22
C ASN A 127 -0.64 -12.29 11.56
N PRO A 128 -0.50 -11.22 12.37
CA PRO A 128 -1.61 -10.32 12.67
C PRO A 128 -2.23 -9.69 11.42
N ARG A 129 -3.56 -9.75 11.27
CA ARG A 129 -4.29 -9.23 10.08
C ARG A 129 -3.92 -7.80 9.71
N ASN A 130 -3.79 -6.91 10.69
CA ASN A 130 -3.39 -5.51 10.47
C ASN A 130 -1.98 -5.37 9.87
N LEU A 131 -1.02 -6.17 10.35
CA LEU A 131 0.35 -6.19 9.82
C LEU A 131 0.41 -6.86 8.45
N ARG A 132 -0.42 -7.88 8.20
CA ARG A 132 -0.56 -8.49 6.87
C ARG A 132 -1.04 -7.47 5.84
N ILE A 133 -2.04 -6.66 6.16
CA ILE A 133 -2.51 -5.57 5.28
C ILE A 133 -1.44 -4.49 5.08
N HIS A 134 -0.67 -4.15 6.12
CA HIS A 134 0.44 -3.21 6.00
C HIS A 134 1.57 -3.74 5.09
N ALA A 135 1.92 -5.02 5.21
CA ALA A 135 2.85 -5.68 4.29
C ALA A 135 2.31 -5.67 2.85
N LEU A 136 1.02 -5.90 2.66
CA LEU A 136 0.40 -5.82 1.34
C LEU A 136 0.49 -4.40 0.74
N ARG A 137 0.36 -3.34 1.54
CA ARG A 137 0.59 -1.97 1.07
C ARG A 137 2.01 -1.78 0.54
N CYS A 138 3.02 -2.36 1.20
CA CYS A 138 4.40 -2.33 0.71
C CYS A 138 4.53 -3.05 -0.66
N VAL A 139 3.85 -4.18 -0.85
CA VAL A 139 3.77 -4.88 -2.15
C VAL A 139 3.13 -3.98 -3.20
N GLY A 140 1.97 -3.38 -2.88
CA GLY A 140 1.26 -2.50 -3.78
C GLY A 140 2.07 -1.27 -4.21
N GLN A 141 2.79 -0.63 -3.28
CA GLN A 141 3.67 0.50 -3.58
C GLN A 141 4.89 0.11 -4.44
N SER A 142 5.42 -1.10 -4.23
CA SER A 142 6.53 -1.62 -5.02
C SER A 142 6.10 -2.04 -6.43
N LEU A 143 4.86 -2.54 -6.58
CA LEU A 143 4.28 -2.86 -7.88
C LEU A 143 3.96 -1.61 -8.70
N ALA A 144 3.57 -0.51 -8.07
CA ALA A 144 3.14 0.72 -8.75
C ALA A 144 4.25 1.40 -9.59
N VAL A 145 5.53 1.03 -9.42
CA VAL A 145 6.66 1.51 -10.25
C VAL A 145 7.10 0.52 -11.33
N GLN A 146 6.44 -0.63 -11.44
CA GLN A 146 6.75 -1.65 -12.44
C GLN A 146 5.97 -1.42 -13.74
N ASP A 147 6.35 -2.13 -14.80
CA ASP A 147 5.62 -2.13 -16.05
C ASP A 147 4.16 -2.59 -15.86
N THR A 148 3.22 -1.91 -16.54
CA THR A 148 1.78 -2.12 -16.40
C THR A 148 1.37 -3.59 -16.58
N ASP A 149 1.97 -4.31 -17.53
CA ASP A 149 1.67 -5.72 -17.79
C ASP A 149 2.11 -6.64 -16.63
N TYR A 150 3.27 -6.36 -16.04
CA TYR A 150 3.76 -7.09 -14.88
C TYR A 150 2.93 -6.78 -13.64
N MET A 151 2.56 -5.50 -13.48
CA MET A 151 1.71 -5.01 -12.41
C MET A 151 0.34 -5.70 -12.45
N LEU A 152 -0.35 -5.70 -13.59
CA LEU A 152 -1.66 -6.34 -13.75
C LEU A 152 -1.60 -7.85 -13.44
N LYS A 153 -0.62 -8.57 -14.01
CA LYS A 153 -0.43 -10.00 -13.74
C LYS A 153 -0.20 -10.30 -12.26
N SER A 154 0.59 -9.47 -11.58
CA SER A 154 0.88 -9.62 -10.16
C SER A 154 -0.32 -9.30 -9.29
N LEU A 155 -1.08 -8.26 -9.65
CA LEU A 155 -2.32 -7.90 -8.96
C LEU A 155 -3.40 -8.96 -9.14
N ASP A 156 -3.55 -9.57 -10.31
CA ASP A 156 -4.47 -10.69 -10.54
C ASP A 156 -4.17 -11.88 -9.61
N GLN A 157 -2.90 -12.22 -9.42
CA GLN A 157 -2.49 -13.29 -8.51
C GLN A 157 -2.87 -12.99 -7.05
N ILE A 158 -2.91 -11.71 -6.67
CA ILE A 158 -3.29 -11.27 -5.33
C ILE A 158 -4.82 -11.18 -5.21
N LEU A 159 -5.50 -10.59 -6.20
CA LEU A 159 -6.92 -10.22 -6.17
C LEU A 159 -7.86 -11.41 -6.42
N ILE A 160 -7.57 -12.27 -7.40
CA ILE A 160 -8.45 -13.38 -7.79
C ILE A 160 -8.83 -14.28 -6.60
N PRO A 161 -7.88 -14.72 -5.74
CA PRO A 161 -8.22 -15.51 -4.56
C PRO A 161 -9.17 -14.80 -3.59
N ARG A 162 -9.07 -13.47 -3.49
CA ARG A 162 -9.82 -12.61 -2.56
C ARG A 162 -11.23 -12.37 -3.05
N LEU A 163 -11.38 -12.07 -4.34
CA LEU A 163 -12.67 -11.99 -5.01
C LEU A 163 -13.41 -13.33 -4.95
N ARG A 164 -12.70 -14.45 -5.14
CA ARG A 164 -13.28 -15.79 -4.97
C ARG A 164 -13.74 -16.04 -3.54
N ALA A 165 -12.95 -15.65 -2.53
CA ALA A 165 -13.34 -15.79 -1.13
C ALA A 165 -14.61 -15.00 -0.81
N LEU A 166 -14.67 -13.73 -1.22
CA LEU A 166 -15.85 -12.87 -1.08
C LEU A 166 -17.07 -13.43 -1.82
N GLN A 167 -16.90 -13.95 -3.03
CA GLN A 167 -17.98 -14.59 -3.78
C GLN A 167 -18.54 -15.83 -3.05
N MET A 168 -17.66 -16.67 -2.49
CA MET A 168 -18.08 -17.83 -1.71
C MET A 168 -18.86 -17.44 -0.44
N ILE A 169 -18.54 -16.29 0.17
CA ILE A 169 -19.29 -15.72 1.30
C ILE A 169 -20.67 -15.24 0.84
N VAL A 170 -20.74 -14.47 -0.25
CA VAL A 170 -22.00 -13.96 -0.84
C VAL A 170 -22.95 -15.09 -1.23
N GLU A 171 -22.42 -16.19 -1.79
CA GLU A 171 -23.19 -17.37 -2.22
C GLU A 171 -23.55 -18.31 -1.06
N GLY A 172 -23.07 -18.05 0.17
CA GLY A 172 -23.31 -18.90 1.33
C GLY A 172 -22.63 -20.28 1.25
N ARG A 173 -21.56 -20.42 0.46
CA ARG A 173 -20.90 -21.69 0.12
C ARG A 173 -19.62 -21.99 0.91
N MET A 174 -19.25 -21.15 1.88
CA MET A 174 -18.14 -21.45 2.79
C MET A 174 -18.40 -22.74 3.59
N ALA A 175 -17.37 -23.54 3.89
CA ALA A 175 -17.51 -24.80 4.61
C ALA A 175 -18.02 -24.57 6.05
N THR A 176 -19.34 -24.65 6.23
CA THR A 176 -20.11 -24.25 7.42
C THR A 176 -20.10 -25.26 8.56
N SER A 177 -19.19 -26.24 8.60
CA SER A 177 -19.28 -27.26 9.65
C SER A 177 -18.96 -26.76 11.08
N SER A 178 -18.51 -25.50 11.25
CA SER A 178 -18.21 -24.94 12.59
C SER A 178 -18.15 -23.40 12.73
N GLN A 179 -18.42 -22.60 11.70
CA GLN A 179 -18.15 -21.15 11.74
C GLN A 179 -19.40 -20.32 12.07
N SER A 180 -19.29 -19.45 13.08
CA SER A 180 -20.34 -18.50 13.48
C SER A 180 -20.50 -17.38 12.44
N THR A 181 -21.67 -16.73 12.42
CA THR A 181 -21.92 -15.53 11.58
C THR A 181 -20.87 -14.43 11.79
N GLN A 182 -20.39 -14.27 13.02
CA GLN A 182 -19.34 -13.32 13.38
C GLN A 182 -18.00 -13.64 12.69
N SER A 183 -17.61 -14.92 12.63
CA SER A 183 -16.36 -15.31 11.95
C SER A 183 -16.40 -15.09 10.43
N LEU A 184 -17.59 -15.17 9.82
CA LEU A 184 -17.78 -14.87 8.40
C LEU A 184 -17.70 -13.36 8.13
N GLU A 185 -18.33 -12.54 8.97
CA GLU A 185 -18.24 -11.09 8.89
C GLU A 185 -16.78 -10.61 9.04
N GLU A 186 -16.04 -11.15 10.01
CA GLU A 186 -14.63 -10.83 10.22
C GLU A 186 -13.75 -11.19 9.00
N GLU A 187 -14.03 -12.31 8.34
CA GLU A 187 -13.31 -12.69 7.13
C GLU A 187 -13.67 -11.77 5.96
N CYS A 188 -14.94 -11.42 5.79
CA CYS A 188 -15.38 -10.47 4.77
C CYS A 188 -14.77 -9.08 4.98
N VAL A 189 -14.73 -8.59 6.22
CA VAL A 189 -14.07 -7.32 6.59
C VAL A 189 -12.58 -7.36 6.26
N PHE A 190 -11.90 -8.47 6.55
CA PHE A 190 -10.49 -8.63 6.21
C PHE A 190 -10.26 -8.56 4.69
N GLU A 191 -11.06 -9.29 3.91
CA GLU A 191 -10.96 -9.32 2.46
C GLU A 191 -11.28 -7.96 1.80
N LEU A 192 -12.28 -7.24 2.30
CA LEU A 192 -12.57 -5.87 1.87
C LEU A 192 -11.43 -4.91 2.22
N ALA A 193 -10.81 -5.06 3.39
CA ALA A 193 -9.67 -4.24 3.77
C ALA A 193 -8.43 -4.50 2.89
N VAL A 194 -8.22 -5.75 2.46
CA VAL A 194 -7.19 -6.12 1.47
C VAL A 194 -7.43 -5.40 0.14
N LEU A 195 -8.65 -5.44 -0.39
CA LEU A 195 -9.01 -4.76 -1.63
C LEU A 195 -8.80 -3.24 -1.52
N SER A 196 -9.33 -2.61 -0.47
CA SER A 196 -9.22 -1.17 -0.27
C SER A 196 -7.76 -0.73 -0.15
N ALA A 197 -6.94 -1.47 0.61
CA ALA A 197 -5.54 -1.16 0.79
C ALA A 197 -4.74 -1.27 -0.51
N LEU A 198 -4.98 -2.30 -1.32
CA LEU A 198 -4.25 -2.52 -2.57
C LEU A 198 -4.64 -1.50 -3.64
N ILE A 199 -5.92 -1.17 -3.75
CA ILE A 199 -6.40 -0.12 -4.67
C ILE A 199 -5.79 1.24 -4.27
N ALA A 200 -5.76 1.55 -2.97
CA ALA A 200 -5.23 2.82 -2.48
C ALA A 200 -3.72 3.01 -2.74
N THR A 201 -2.95 1.95 -3.02
CA THR A 201 -1.53 2.07 -3.37
C THR A 201 -1.29 2.38 -4.85
N GLN A 202 -2.29 2.22 -5.71
CA GLN A 202 -2.18 2.45 -7.15
C GLN A 202 -2.48 3.90 -7.56
N LYS A 203 -2.36 4.85 -6.62
CA LYS A 203 -2.65 6.27 -6.89
C LYS A 203 -1.70 6.82 -7.96
N PRO A 204 -2.19 7.68 -8.88
CA PRO A 204 -1.33 8.37 -9.83
C PRO A 204 -0.29 9.18 -9.06
N ARG A 205 0.99 8.88 -9.30
CA ARG A 205 2.10 9.61 -8.70
C ARG A 205 2.22 10.94 -9.44
N SER A 206 2.07 12.04 -8.71
CA SER A 206 2.24 13.39 -9.27
C SER A 206 3.63 13.48 -9.89
N GLU A 207 3.71 13.81 -11.17
CA GLU A 207 4.93 14.24 -11.83
C GLU A 207 5.37 15.59 -11.24
N ALA A 208 5.81 15.60 -9.98
CA ALA A 208 6.47 16.75 -9.40
C ALA A 208 7.92 16.77 -9.88
N SER A 209 8.27 17.84 -10.60
CA SER A 209 9.59 18.26 -11.09
C SER A 209 10.31 17.34 -12.09
N LYS A 210 9.89 17.43 -13.36
CA LYS A 210 10.80 17.39 -14.53
C LYS A 210 10.97 18.80 -15.11
N ASP A 211 11.22 19.78 -14.26
CA ASP A 211 11.81 21.05 -14.70
C ASP A 211 13.29 20.95 -14.40
N ASP A 212 14.03 20.54 -15.43
CA ASP A 212 15.48 20.68 -15.65
C ASP A 212 15.99 19.41 -16.35
N ILE A 213 15.93 19.43 -17.69
CA ILE A 213 16.99 19.02 -18.65
C ILE A 213 16.34 18.95 -20.05
N GLU A 214 16.68 19.98 -20.83
CA GLU A 214 16.89 20.02 -22.28
C GLU A 214 15.83 19.45 -23.23
N PHE A 215 15.28 20.38 -24.02
CA PHE A 215 14.73 20.17 -25.36
C PHE A 215 15.58 19.19 -26.18
N VAL A 216 15.02 18.02 -26.49
CA VAL A 216 15.27 17.37 -27.77
C VAL A 216 13.93 17.00 -28.37
N GLU A 217 13.52 17.80 -29.35
CA GLU A 217 12.51 17.42 -30.32
C GLU A 217 12.95 16.14 -31.04
N SER A 218 12.19 15.06 -30.86
CA SER A 218 12.06 14.04 -31.90
C SER A 218 10.61 13.61 -31.99
N SER A 219 9.97 14.21 -32.99
CA SER A 219 8.71 13.82 -33.60
C SER A 219 8.68 12.32 -33.88
N GLN A 220 7.60 11.62 -33.52
CA GLN A 220 6.66 11.04 -34.48
C GLN A 220 5.61 10.17 -33.78
N SER A 221 4.40 10.30 -34.30
CA SER A 221 3.19 9.51 -34.08
C SER A 221 3.42 8.02 -33.86
N ASP A 222 2.93 7.54 -32.72
CA ASP A 222 2.32 6.21 -32.62
C ASP A 222 0.98 6.37 -31.91
N GLU A 223 -0.08 5.84 -32.53
CA GLU A 223 -1.41 5.70 -31.96
C GLU A 223 -1.31 5.05 -30.58
N LYS A 224 -1.33 5.87 -29.52
CA LYS A 224 -1.38 5.37 -28.15
C LYS A 224 -2.71 4.67 -27.97
N SER A 225 -2.68 3.34 -28.00
CA SER A 225 -3.66 2.52 -27.30
C SER A 225 -3.95 3.16 -25.93
N PRO A 226 -5.22 3.20 -25.49
CA PRO A 226 -5.54 3.79 -24.21
C PRO A 226 -4.71 3.06 -23.15
N LYS A 227 -3.86 3.80 -22.42
CA LYS A 227 -3.10 3.23 -21.31
C LYS A 227 -4.13 2.66 -20.34
N THR A 228 -4.27 1.34 -20.31
CA THR A 228 -5.21 0.65 -19.43
C THR A 228 -4.93 1.08 -18.00
N ASN A 229 -5.85 1.84 -17.40
CA ASN A 229 -5.73 2.18 -16.00
C ASN A 229 -5.96 0.92 -15.17
N VAL A 230 -4.95 0.57 -14.39
CA VAL A 230 -4.96 -0.60 -13.50
C VAL A 230 -6.09 -0.49 -12.48
N VAL A 231 -6.33 0.69 -11.91
CA VAL A 231 -7.39 0.93 -10.94
C VAL A 231 -8.76 0.75 -11.57
N TYR A 232 -8.98 1.32 -12.76
CA TYR A 232 -10.24 1.15 -13.49
C TYR A 232 -10.55 -0.33 -13.76
N THR A 233 -9.54 -1.09 -14.20
CA THR A 233 -9.66 -2.53 -14.47
C THR A 233 -10.06 -3.30 -13.22
N ILE A 234 -9.40 -3.01 -12.08
CA ILE A 234 -9.71 -3.64 -10.79
C ILE A 234 -11.13 -3.28 -10.34
N LEU A 235 -11.55 -2.02 -10.47
CA LEU A 235 -12.90 -1.59 -10.09
C LEU A 235 -13.96 -2.29 -10.91
N CYS A 236 -13.80 -2.36 -12.24
CA CYS A 236 -14.74 -3.08 -13.11
C CYS A 236 -14.89 -4.56 -12.72
N GLN A 237 -13.81 -5.22 -12.30
CA GLN A 237 -13.85 -6.60 -11.83
C GLN A 237 -14.53 -6.74 -10.45
N CYS A 238 -14.30 -5.80 -9.54
CA CYS A 238 -14.81 -5.87 -8.17
C CYS A 238 -16.26 -5.40 -8.03
N LEU A 239 -16.69 -4.42 -8.83
CA LEU A 239 -17.94 -3.69 -8.64
C LEU A 239 -19.19 -4.57 -8.59
N PRO A 240 -19.38 -5.58 -9.48
CA PRO A 240 -20.55 -6.47 -9.39
C PRO A 240 -20.62 -7.25 -8.07
N LEU A 241 -19.46 -7.65 -7.55
CA LEU A 241 -19.37 -8.37 -6.28
C LEU A 241 -19.64 -7.46 -5.09
N LEU A 242 -19.11 -6.23 -5.11
CA LEU A 242 -19.37 -5.22 -4.07
C LEU A 242 -20.87 -4.84 -4.01
N LEU A 243 -21.53 -4.72 -5.17
CA LEU A 243 -22.97 -4.51 -5.25
C LEU A 243 -23.76 -5.65 -4.60
N ASN A 244 -23.38 -6.90 -4.89
CA ASN A 244 -24.02 -8.07 -4.27
C ASN A 244 -23.78 -8.13 -2.76
N LEU A 245 -22.59 -7.74 -2.28
CA LEU A 245 -22.29 -7.62 -0.85
C LEU A 245 -23.19 -6.58 -0.18
N LEU A 246 -23.33 -5.39 -0.76
CA LEU A 246 -24.22 -4.35 -0.23
C LEU A 246 -25.67 -4.82 -0.15
N ARG A 247 -26.16 -5.51 -1.18
CA ARG A 247 -27.53 -6.05 -1.23
C ARG A 247 -27.76 -7.11 -0.15
N ASN A 248 -26.86 -8.10 -0.07
CA ASN A 248 -27.00 -9.25 0.83
C ASN A 248 -26.74 -8.90 2.30
N PHE A 249 -25.87 -7.92 2.56
CA PHE A 249 -25.46 -7.51 3.91
C PHE A 249 -25.90 -6.10 4.28
N SER A 250 -26.97 -5.59 3.67
CA SER A 250 -27.52 -4.25 3.91
C SER A 250 -27.89 -3.96 5.37
N SER A 251 -28.01 -4.97 6.23
CA SER A 251 -28.23 -4.81 7.67
C SER A 251 -26.96 -4.62 8.50
N SER A 252 -25.79 -4.99 8.00
CA SER A 252 -24.52 -4.83 8.70
C SER A 252 -23.93 -3.46 8.37
N GLU A 253 -23.87 -2.58 9.36
CA GLU A 253 -23.23 -1.27 9.24
C GLU A 253 -21.74 -1.43 8.88
N ILE A 254 -21.04 -2.36 9.54
CA ILE A 254 -19.60 -2.60 9.34
C ILE A 254 -19.32 -3.03 7.90
N LEU A 255 -20.08 -3.99 7.35
CA LEU A 255 -19.84 -4.47 5.99
C LEU A 255 -20.21 -3.43 4.93
N VAL A 256 -21.24 -2.62 5.17
CA VAL A 256 -21.60 -1.51 4.27
C VAL A 256 -20.51 -0.45 4.29
N GLU A 257 -20.02 -0.05 5.46
CA GLU A 257 -18.90 0.90 5.60
C GLU A 257 -17.64 0.38 4.89
N LYS A 258 -17.24 -0.87 5.13
CA LYS A 258 -16.04 -1.45 4.53
C LYS A 258 -16.17 -1.62 3.02
N THR A 259 -17.36 -1.91 2.51
CA THR A 259 -17.62 -1.93 1.07
C THR A 259 -17.49 -0.53 0.47
N CYS A 260 -18.05 0.48 1.15
CA CYS A 260 -17.90 1.88 0.75
C CYS A 260 -16.45 2.36 0.81
N ASP A 261 -15.65 1.89 1.76
CA ASP A 261 -14.20 2.17 1.84
C ASP A 261 -13.45 1.65 0.61
N VAL A 262 -13.82 0.47 0.06
CA VAL A 262 -13.23 -0.07 -1.18
C VAL A 262 -13.58 0.84 -2.36
N LEU A 263 -14.86 1.15 -2.52
CA LEU A 263 -15.37 2.01 -3.60
C LEU A 263 -14.74 3.40 -3.57
N ARG A 264 -14.67 4.01 -2.38
CA ARG A 264 -14.03 5.30 -2.15
C ARG A 264 -12.54 5.27 -2.50
N SER A 265 -11.80 4.24 -2.05
CA SER A 265 -10.38 4.08 -2.43
C SER A 265 -10.22 3.98 -3.94
N GLY A 266 -11.14 3.30 -4.61
CA GLY A 266 -11.26 3.25 -6.07
C GLY A 266 -11.33 4.61 -6.73
N LEU A 267 -12.33 5.40 -6.37
CA LEU A 267 -12.51 6.75 -6.92
C LEU A 267 -11.28 7.63 -6.70
N ILE A 268 -10.76 7.66 -5.48
CA ILE A 268 -9.59 8.49 -5.13
C ILE A 268 -8.34 8.05 -5.90
N ALA A 269 -8.15 6.75 -6.11
CA ALA A 269 -7.01 6.25 -6.87
C ALA A 269 -7.17 6.45 -8.38
N ALA A 270 -8.39 6.69 -8.87
CA ALA A 270 -8.67 6.84 -10.30
C ALA A 270 -8.93 8.30 -10.74
N VAL A 271 -8.67 9.30 -9.88
CA VAL A 271 -8.95 10.74 -10.10
C VAL A 271 -8.54 11.30 -11.46
N GLN A 272 -7.48 10.79 -12.07
CA GLN A 272 -6.92 11.35 -13.31
C GLN A 272 -7.40 10.64 -14.58
N ASP A 273 -8.37 9.73 -14.46
CA ASP A 273 -8.80 8.89 -15.57
C ASP A 273 -10.23 9.20 -15.99
N GLU A 274 -10.39 9.76 -17.20
CA GLU A 274 -11.68 10.07 -17.80
C GLU A 274 -12.58 8.83 -17.93
N SER A 275 -12.01 7.62 -18.04
CA SER A 275 -12.80 6.39 -18.10
C SER A 275 -13.55 6.09 -16.82
N THR A 276 -13.15 6.68 -15.68
CA THR A 276 -13.89 6.54 -14.42
C THR A 276 -15.28 7.13 -14.48
N GLN A 277 -15.53 8.12 -15.34
CA GLN A 277 -16.86 8.70 -15.56
C GLN A 277 -17.88 7.64 -16.01
N THR A 278 -17.43 6.58 -16.70
CA THR A 278 -18.30 5.47 -17.09
C THR A 278 -18.87 4.68 -15.91
N LEU A 279 -18.25 4.79 -14.73
CA LEU A 279 -18.73 4.17 -13.49
C LEU A 279 -19.71 5.08 -12.73
N ALA A 280 -19.89 6.34 -13.12
CA ALA A 280 -20.67 7.32 -12.36
C ALA A 280 -22.09 6.83 -12.06
N ASP A 281 -22.78 6.30 -13.07
CA ASP A 281 -24.14 5.76 -12.92
C ASP A 281 -24.20 4.63 -11.88
N SER A 282 -23.20 3.74 -11.88
CA SER A 282 -23.13 2.66 -10.89
C SER A 282 -22.90 3.18 -9.47
N TYR A 283 -22.13 4.26 -9.31
CA TYR A 283 -21.94 4.90 -8.00
C TYR A 283 -23.20 5.65 -7.54
N CYS A 284 -23.93 6.31 -8.45
CA CYS A 284 -25.24 6.88 -8.16
C CYS A 284 -26.23 5.82 -7.66
N ASP A 285 -26.34 4.68 -8.37
CA ASP A 285 -27.20 3.57 -7.97
C ASP A 285 -26.85 3.03 -6.57
N ILE A 286 -25.55 2.96 -6.26
CA ILE A 286 -25.07 2.56 -4.93
C ILE A 286 -25.50 3.58 -3.88
N LEU A 287 -25.28 4.87 -4.13
CA LEU A 287 -25.65 5.93 -3.20
C LEU A 287 -27.15 5.93 -2.92
N ASP A 288 -27.99 5.82 -3.95
CA ASP A 288 -29.44 5.73 -3.81
C ASP A 288 -29.87 4.52 -2.97
N PHE A 289 -29.18 3.38 -3.13
CA PHE A 289 -29.44 2.19 -2.34
C PHE A 289 -29.08 2.35 -0.85
N ILE A 290 -27.95 3.00 -0.53
CA ILE A 290 -27.44 3.08 0.85
C ILE A 290 -27.87 4.33 1.61
N ILE A 291 -28.21 5.45 0.95
CA ILE A 291 -28.35 6.76 1.58
C ILE A 291 -29.42 6.81 2.69
N LEU A 292 -30.52 6.07 2.52
CA LEU A 292 -31.60 6.05 3.51
C LEU A 292 -31.28 5.18 4.73
N ARG A 293 -30.44 4.15 4.56
CA ARG A 293 -30.16 3.15 5.61
C ARG A 293 -28.83 3.35 6.31
N HIS A 294 -27.84 3.87 5.59
CA HIS A 294 -26.45 4.09 6.03
C HIS A 294 -25.97 5.48 5.59
N PRO A 295 -26.56 6.56 6.11
CA PRO A 295 -26.31 7.92 5.63
C PRO A 295 -24.86 8.38 5.85
N SER A 296 -24.18 7.88 6.87
CA SER A 296 -22.75 8.16 7.14
C SER A 296 -21.86 7.65 6.01
N ALA A 297 -21.97 6.35 5.68
CA ALA A 297 -21.23 5.70 4.61
C ALA A 297 -21.55 6.34 3.24
N ALA A 298 -22.84 6.60 2.97
CA ALA A 298 -23.29 7.27 1.77
C ALA A 298 -22.67 8.66 1.60
N CYS A 299 -22.66 9.46 2.67
CA CYS A 299 -22.08 10.81 2.63
C CYS A 299 -20.57 10.78 2.36
N VAL A 300 -19.84 9.83 2.96
CA VAL A 300 -18.39 9.66 2.75
C VAL A 300 -18.07 9.26 1.32
N LEU A 301 -18.89 8.40 0.70
CA LEU A 301 -18.75 7.98 -0.69
C LEU A 301 -19.13 9.12 -1.66
N ALA A 302 -20.26 9.79 -1.42
CA ALA A 302 -20.72 10.92 -2.25
C ALA A 302 -19.70 12.07 -2.27
N LYS A 303 -19.09 12.39 -1.13
CA LYS A 303 -18.01 13.39 -1.06
C LYS A 303 -16.82 13.01 -1.93
N ALA A 304 -16.46 11.74 -1.99
CA ALA A 304 -15.36 11.29 -2.85
C ALA A 304 -15.76 11.39 -4.33
N MET A 305 -16.99 10.99 -4.66
CA MET A 305 -17.53 11.08 -6.02
C MET A 305 -17.52 12.52 -6.54
N ILE A 306 -18.05 13.49 -5.77
CA ILE A 306 -18.09 14.92 -6.14
C ILE A 306 -16.69 15.52 -6.32
N PHE A 307 -15.69 15.01 -5.61
CA PHE A 307 -14.32 15.53 -5.73
C PHE A 307 -13.59 14.96 -6.95
N VAL A 308 -14.02 13.79 -7.44
CA VAL A 308 -13.35 13.01 -8.49
C VAL A 308 -14.02 13.18 -9.85
N MET A 309 -15.35 13.24 -9.88
CA MET A 309 -16.20 13.29 -11.08
C MET A 309 -16.84 14.66 -11.22
#